data_AF-A0A9E2Y6I1-F1
#
_entry.id   AF-A0A9E2Y6I1-F1
#
_cell.length_a   1.000
_cell.length_b   1.000
_cell.length_c   1.000
_cell.angle_alpha   90.00
_cell.angle_beta   90.00
_cell.angle_gamma   90.00
#
_symmetry.space_group_name_H-M   'P 1'
#
loop_
_entity.id
_entity.type
_entity.pdbx_description
1 polymer ?
#
loop_
_entity_poly.entity_id
_entity_poly.type
_entity_poly.pdbx_seq_one_letter_code
_entity_poly.pdbx_strand_id
1 'polypeptide(L)'
;SSARLVATALAILAIGAGIALAAAVRGRFARFAAFSTLAPFVASFFHEHDLVVAYAGAAWCAIRTRGTTRIVALAGALLVAVDWLGLAQRPTGIAQSALLAVAAMAAFAALGERTERWTFAVMAAFAAVFVAAAISAVHHPAPIWPDAMQAFHAPDEPIARVWSDEQRASGLLATVPAWALLRSLSLLGCALLAYAIYRHSSRCRTG
;
A
#
# COMPACT_ATOMS: atom_id res chain seq x y z
N SER A 1 -20.88 9.13 11.16
CA SER A 1 -21.17 7.93 10.35
C SER A 1 -20.22 6.81 10.74
N SER A 2 -20.61 5.55 10.52
CA SER A 2 -19.79 4.34 10.76
C SER A 2 -18.41 4.40 10.07
N ALA A 3 -18.32 4.99 8.88
CA ALA A 3 -17.05 5.18 8.16
C ALA A 3 -16.01 6.00 8.95
N ARG A 4 -16.43 7.05 9.66
CA ARG A 4 -15.51 7.84 10.50
C ARG A 4 -14.98 7.03 11.69
N LEU A 5 -15.81 6.17 12.28
CA LEU A 5 -15.41 5.29 13.38
C LEU A 5 -14.39 4.25 12.90
N VAL A 6 -14.61 3.64 11.72
CA VAL A 6 -13.66 2.70 11.12
C VAL A 6 -12.33 3.38 10.80
N ALA A 7 -12.35 4.55 10.16
CA ALA A 7 -11.13 5.30 9.86
C ALA A 7 -10.36 5.69 11.13
N THR A 8 -11.07 6.14 12.18
CA THR A 8 -10.46 6.48 13.48
C THR A 8 -9.85 5.24 14.14
N ALA A 9 -10.55 4.11 14.13
CA ALA A 9 -10.05 2.85 14.66
C ALA A 9 -8.80 2.38 13.92
N LEU A 10 -8.79 2.44 12.58
CA LEU A 10 -7.62 2.10 11.77
C LEU A 10 -6.42 3.02 12.06
N ALA A 11 -6.66 4.32 12.22
CA ALA A 11 -5.60 5.27 12.59
C ALA A 11 -5.02 4.96 13.98
N ILE A 12 -5.87 4.68 14.98
CA ILE A 12 -5.44 4.27 16.32
C ILE A 12 -4.62 2.98 16.26
N LEU A 13 -5.08 1.98 15.51
CA LEU A 13 -4.37 0.72 15.31
C LEU A 13 -3.02 0.94 14.62
N ALA A 14 -2.94 1.82 13.63
CA ALA A 14 -1.69 2.16 12.95
C ALA A 14 -0.70 2.86 13.89
N ILE A 15 -1.16 3.78 14.74
CA ILE A 15 -0.34 4.41 15.78
C ILE A 15 0.16 3.35 16.77
N GLY A 16 -0.73 2.48 17.24
CA GLY A 16 -0.37 1.38 18.14
C GLY A 16 0.67 0.42 17.51
N ALA A 17 0.50 0.08 16.24
CA ALA A 17 1.47 -0.70 15.47
C ALA A 17 2.81 0.03 15.34
N GLY A 18 2.79 1.35 15.13
CA GLY A 18 3.97 2.19 15.09
C GLY A 18 4.74 2.19 16.41
N ILE A 19 4.04 2.31 17.54
CA ILE A 19 4.63 2.21 18.87
C ILE A 19 5.24 0.82 19.10
N ALA A 20 4.50 -0.25 18.77
CA ALA A 20 4.98 -1.62 18.90
C ALA A 20 6.24 -1.87 18.05
N LEU A 21 6.26 -1.37 16.80
CA LEU A 21 7.42 -1.45 15.92
C LEU A 21 8.60 -0.62 16.45
N ALA A 22 8.37 0.60 16.93
CA ALA A 22 9.41 1.42 17.54
C ALA A 22 10.07 0.72 18.73
N ALA A 23 9.24 0.08 19.56
CA ALA A 23 9.68 -0.66 20.73
C ALA A 23 10.39 -1.98 20.36
N ALA A 24 9.94 -2.69 19.33
CA ALA A 24 10.43 -4.03 18.96
C ALA A 24 11.65 -4.01 18.04
N VAL A 25 11.68 -3.11 17.05
CA VAL A 25 12.66 -3.08 15.96
C VAL A 25 13.94 -2.38 16.41
N ARG A 26 15.07 -3.09 16.28
CA ARG A 26 16.42 -2.56 16.53
C ARG A 26 17.06 -2.16 15.20
N GLY A 27 17.75 -1.02 15.18
CA GLY A 27 18.43 -0.50 13.99
C GLY A 27 17.69 0.65 13.31
N ARG A 28 18.43 1.71 12.98
CA ARG A 28 17.87 2.97 12.43
C ARG A 28 17.13 2.74 11.12
N PHE A 29 17.74 1.99 10.19
CA PHE A 29 17.14 1.73 8.89
C PHE A 29 15.91 0.81 8.95
N ALA A 30 15.91 -0.20 9.83
CA ALA A 30 14.75 -1.07 10.00
C ALA A 30 13.54 -0.31 10.58
N ARG A 31 13.77 0.64 11.49
CA ARG A 31 12.72 1.54 11.99
C ARG A 31 12.20 2.46 10.91
N PHE A 32 13.08 3.08 10.13
CA PHE A 32 12.69 3.88 8.98
C PHE A 32 11.81 3.07 8.02
N ALA A 33 12.25 1.88 7.63
CA ALA A 33 11.49 0.95 6.79
C ALA A 33 10.12 0.57 7.39
N ALA A 34 10.04 0.35 8.70
CA ALA A 34 8.78 0.05 9.37
C ALA A 34 7.82 1.25 9.35
N PHE A 35 8.30 2.44 9.70
CA PHE A 35 7.48 3.66 9.67
C PHE A 35 7.06 4.03 8.26
N SER A 36 7.92 3.79 7.27
CA SER A 36 7.61 4.05 5.87
C SER A 36 6.45 3.18 5.38
N THR A 37 6.32 1.93 5.87
CA THR A 37 5.16 1.08 5.59
C THR A 37 3.89 1.47 6.36
N LEU A 38 4.00 2.22 7.46
CA LEU A 38 2.84 2.64 8.24
C LEU A 38 2.31 4.02 7.85
N ALA A 39 3.16 4.87 7.26
CA ALA A 39 2.80 6.22 6.83
C ALA A 39 1.50 6.26 5.98
N PRO A 40 1.25 5.31 5.06
CA PRO A 40 -0.03 5.24 4.34
C PRO A 40 -1.25 5.25 5.27
N PHE A 41 -1.27 4.52 6.38
CA PHE A 41 -2.46 4.44 7.23
C PHE A 41 -2.91 5.76 7.88
N VAL A 42 -2.03 6.75 7.92
CA VAL A 42 -2.30 8.07 8.50
C VAL A 42 -2.30 9.20 7.47
N ALA A 43 -1.88 8.92 6.23
CA ALA A 43 -1.93 9.88 5.15
C ALA A 43 -3.36 10.02 4.62
N SER A 44 -3.85 11.26 4.54
CA SER A 44 -5.18 11.59 4.02
C SER A 44 -5.25 11.68 2.49
N PHE A 45 -4.12 11.50 1.81
CA PHE A 45 -3.95 11.74 0.38
C PHE A 45 -3.24 10.55 -0.26
N PHE A 46 -3.75 10.07 -1.40
CA PHE A 46 -3.15 8.94 -2.10
C PHE A 46 -3.24 9.09 -3.62
N HIS A 47 -2.11 9.46 -4.20
CA HIS A 47 -1.74 9.08 -5.57
C HIS A 47 -0.81 7.85 -5.54
N GLU A 48 -0.66 7.15 -6.67
CA GLU A 48 0.31 6.06 -6.90
C GLU A 48 1.70 6.35 -6.28
N HIS A 49 2.20 7.57 -6.49
CA HIS A 49 3.53 8.00 -6.05
C HIS A 49 3.66 8.07 -4.53
N ASP A 50 2.57 8.17 -3.78
CA ASP A 50 2.62 8.26 -2.32
C ASP A 50 2.99 6.92 -1.68
N LEU A 51 2.75 5.79 -2.37
CA LEU A 51 3.16 4.46 -1.90
C LEU A 51 4.66 4.17 -2.10
N VAL A 52 5.39 5.04 -2.81
CA VAL A 52 6.85 4.89 -2.99
C VAL A 52 7.58 4.82 -1.64
N VAL A 53 7.03 5.45 -0.61
CA VAL A 53 7.55 5.41 0.75
C VAL A 53 7.59 3.98 1.32
N ALA A 54 6.64 3.11 0.93
CA ALA A 54 6.61 1.72 1.36
C ALA A 54 7.72 0.86 0.71
N TYR A 55 8.35 1.33 -0.38
CA TYR A 55 9.42 0.58 -1.05
C TYR A 55 10.68 0.43 -0.20
N ALA A 56 10.94 1.36 0.72
CA ALA A 56 12.01 1.18 1.71
C ALA A 56 11.75 -0.07 2.59
N GLY A 57 10.49 -0.29 2.99
CA GLY A 57 10.03 -1.49 3.68
C GLY A 57 10.16 -2.75 2.83
N ALA A 58 9.70 -2.69 1.58
CA ALA A 58 9.80 -3.81 0.65
C ALA A 58 11.26 -4.23 0.40
N ALA A 59 12.15 -3.27 0.13
CA ALA A 59 13.57 -3.51 -0.10
C ALA A 59 14.27 -4.09 1.15
N TRP A 60 14.00 -3.51 2.33
CA TRP A 60 14.51 -4.07 3.58
C TRP A 60 14.07 -5.53 3.77
N CYS A 61 12.79 -5.82 3.54
CA CYS A 61 12.28 -7.18 3.65
C CYS A 61 12.89 -8.13 2.63
N ALA A 62 13.04 -7.70 1.37
CA ALA A 62 13.66 -8.49 0.31
C ALA A 62 15.10 -8.92 0.66
N ILE A 63 15.84 -8.09 1.41
CA ILE A 63 17.21 -8.38 1.82
C ILE A 63 17.26 -9.19 3.12
N ARG A 64 16.36 -8.91 4.08
CA ARG A 64 16.50 -9.40 5.47
C ARG A 64 15.61 -10.58 5.83
N THR A 65 14.49 -10.78 5.15
CA THR A 65 13.52 -11.82 5.52
C THR A 65 13.77 -13.15 4.82
N ARG A 66 13.43 -14.24 5.51
CA ARG A 66 13.60 -15.64 5.03
C ARG A 66 12.35 -16.47 5.34
N GLY A 67 12.19 -17.60 4.66
CA GLY A 67 11.12 -18.56 4.91
C GLY A 67 9.73 -17.94 4.77
N THR A 68 8.82 -18.29 5.68
CA THR A 68 7.43 -17.78 5.66
C THR A 68 7.33 -16.26 5.79
N THR A 69 8.24 -15.61 6.51
CA THR A 69 8.26 -14.14 6.62
C THR A 69 8.59 -13.48 5.27
N ARG A 70 9.45 -14.11 4.46
CA ARG A 70 9.75 -13.64 3.11
C ARG A 70 8.55 -13.73 2.18
N ILE A 71 7.79 -14.82 2.28
CA ILE A 71 6.56 -15.00 1.51
C ILE A 71 5.53 -13.92 1.84
N VAL A 72 5.36 -13.60 3.12
CA VAL A 72 4.47 -12.50 3.54
C VAL A 72 4.97 -11.15 3.03
N ALA A 73 6.28 -10.90 3.11
CA ALA A 73 6.87 -9.69 2.57
C ALA A 73 6.71 -9.56 1.05
N LEU A 74 6.86 -10.66 0.31
CA LEU A 74 6.64 -10.69 -1.14
C LEU A 74 5.19 -10.34 -1.47
N ALA A 75 4.23 -10.96 -0.79
CA ALA A 75 2.81 -10.63 -0.97
C ALA A 75 2.55 -9.15 -0.68
N GLY A 76 3.14 -8.62 0.40
CA GLY A 76 3.07 -7.20 0.73
C GLY A 76 3.67 -6.29 -0.37
N ALA A 77 4.85 -6.64 -0.86
CA ALA A 77 5.55 -5.92 -1.92
C ALA A 77 4.76 -5.87 -3.23
N LEU A 78 4.18 -7.00 -3.64
CA LEU A 78 3.34 -7.08 -4.84
C LEU A 78 2.09 -6.18 -4.72
N LEU A 79 1.46 -6.17 -3.54
CA LEU A 79 0.29 -5.33 -3.29
C LEU A 79 0.61 -3.83 -3.25
N VAL A 80 1.78 -3.42 -2.77
CA VAL A 80 2.17 -1.99 -2.79
C VAL A 80 2.77 -1.53 -4.13
N ALA A 81 3.18 -2.47 -5.00
CA ALA A 81 3.73 -2.16 -6.31
C ALA A 81 2.67 -1.74 -7.35
N VAL A 82 1.39 -1.89 -7.02
CA VAL A 82 0.26 -1.57 -7.89
C VAL A 82 -0.52 -0.41 -7.30
N ASP A 83 -0.78 0.62 -8.10
CA ASP A 83 -1.81 1.60 -7.77
C ASP A 83 -3.19 1.06 -8.11
N TRP A 84 -3.78 0.35 -7.14
CA TRP A 84 -5.08 -0.27 -7.29
C TRP A 84 -6.19 0.74 -7.60
N LEU A 85 -6.19 1.91 -6.97
CA LEU A 85 -7.17 2.94 -7.28
C LEU A 85 -6.85 3.59 -8.63
N GLY A 86 -5.57 3.76 -8.93
CA GLY A 86 -5.05 4.19 -10.22
C GLY A 86 -5.56 3.35 -11.39
N LEU A 87 -5.78 2.04 -11.21
CA LEU A 87 -6.41 1.21 -12.23
C LEU A 87 -7.82 1.70 -12.60
N ALA A 88 -8.60 2.16 -11.62
CA ALA A 88 -9.95 2.70 -11.85
C ALA A 88 -9.90 4.13 -12.41
N GLN A 89 -8.85 4.88 -12.10
CA GLN A 89 -8.63 6.24 -12.59
C GLN A 89 -8.11 6.26 -14.03
N ARG A 90 -7.13 5.41 -14.35
CA ARG A 90 -6.45 5.33 -15.65
C ARG A 90 -6.25 3.85 -16.04
N PRO A 91 -7.25 3.18 -16.65
CA PRO A 91 -7.14 1.77 -17.06
C PRO A 91 -5.98 1.47 -18.03
N THR A 92 -5.50 2.47 -18.75
CA THR A 92 -4.29 2.35 -19.58
C THR A 92 -3.03 2.00 -18.77
N GLY A 93 -3.04 2.22 -17.45
CA GLY A 93 -1.95 1.87 -16.52
C GLY A 93 -1.90 0.39 -16.10
N ILE A 94 -2.83 -0.47 -16.54
CA ILE A 94 -2.87 -1.90 -16.18
C ILE A 94 -1.55 -2.59 -16.57
N ALA A 95 -1.07 -2.37 -17.80
CA ALA A 95 0.18 -3.00 -18.27
C ALA A 95 1.39 -2.55 -17.45
N GLN A 96 1.49 -1.25 -17.15
CA GLN A 96 2.54 -0.70 -16.28
C GLN A 96 2.50 -1.32 -14.88
N SER A 97 1.32 -1.42 -14.29
CA SER A 97 1.13 -2.03 -12.95
C SER A 97 1.54 -3.51 -12.93
N ALA A 98 1.20 -4.27 -13.98
CA ALA A 98 1.63 -5.65 -14.11
C ALA A 98 3.17 -5.76 -14.22
N LEU A 99 3.81 -4.87 -14.99
CA LEU A 99 5.27 -4.82 -15.11
C LEU A 99 5.94 -4.47 -13.78
N LEU A 100 5.39 -3.53 -12.99
CA LEU A 100 5.89 -3.19 -11.67
C LEU A 100 5.80 -4.37 -10.69
N ALA A 101 4.71 -5.13 -10.72
CA ALA A 101 4.56 -6.34 -9.91
C ALA A 101 5.58 -7.42 -10.32
N VAL A 102 5.82 -7.61 -11.63
CA VAL A 102 6.85 -8.52 -12.13
C VAL A 102 8.25 -8.04 -11.71
N ALA A 103 8.53 -6.75 -11.77
CA ALA A 103 9.80 -6.17 -11.32
C ALA A 103 10.01 -6.38 -9.81
N ALA A 104 8.97 -6.19 -8.99
CA ALA A 104 9.01 -6.46 -7.56
C ALA A 104 9.31 -7.94 -7.26
N MET A 105 8.66 -8.86 -7.99
CA MET A 105 8.95 -10.30 -7.92
C MET A 105 10.41 -10.58 -8.29
N ALA A 106 10.89 -10.04 -9.42
CA ALA A 106 12.26 -10.23 -9.87
C ALA A 106 13.27 -9.70 -8.84
N ALA A 107 13.00 -8.56 -8.22
CA ALA A 107 13.83 -8.01 -7.15
C ALA A 107 13.86 -8.94 -5.92
N PHE A 108 12.72 -9.50 -5.51
CA PHE A 108 12.68 -10.50 -4.44
C PHE A 108 13.37 -11.81 -4.81
N ALA A 109 13.35 -12.21 -6.07
CA ALA A 109 14.11 -13.38 -6.52
C ALA A 109 15.62 -13.10 -6.49
N ALA A 110 16.05 -11.95 -7.01
CA ALA A 110 17.45 -11.55 -7.13
C ALA A 110 18.12 -11.25 -5.78
N LEU A 111 17.40 -10.65 -4.83
CA LEU A 111 17.91 -10.31 -3.50
C LEU A 111 17.77 -11.45 -2.48
N GLY A 112 17.18 -12.58 -2.88
CA GLY A 112 17.00 -13.75 -2.03
C GLY A 112 18.12 -14.77 -2.20
N GLU A 113 18.50 -15.43 -1.11
CA GLU A 113 19.46 -16.56 -1.19
C GLU A 113 18.83 -17.80 -1.87
N ARG A 114 17.51 -17.98 -1.76
CA ARG A 114 16.76 -19.09 -2.35
C ARG A 114 15.32 -18.70 -2.67
N THR A 115 14.77 -19.27 -3.74
CA THR A 115 13.33 -19.21 -4.03
C THR A 115 12.57 -20.13 -3.09
N GLU A 116 11.62 -19.55 -2.35
CA GLU A 116 10.78 -20.29 -1.41
C GLU A 116 9.69 -21.08 -2.16
N ARG A 117 9.34 -22.28 -1.67
CA ARG A 117 8.36 -23.17 -2.33
C ARG A 117 6.99 -22.52 -2.61
N TRP A 118 6.61 -21.55 -1.78
CA TRP A 118 5.32 -20.86 -1.87
C TRP A 118 5.33 -19.62 -2.78
N THR A 119 6.48 -19.27 -3.36
CA THR A 119 6.63 -18.09 -4.23
C THR A 119 5.63 -18.15 -5.39
N PHE A 120 5.55 -19.28 -6.10
CA PHE A 120 4.62 -19.45 -7.22
C PHE A 120 3.16 -19.40 -6.80
N ALA A 121 2.82 -19.93 -5.63
CA ALA A 121 1.45 -19.87 -5.11
C ALA A 121 1.03 -18.43 -4.79
N VAL A 122 1.93 -17.62 -4.20
CA VAL A 122 1.69 -16.19 -3.98
C VAL A 122 1.54 -15.46 -5.31
N MET A 123 2.36 -15.79 -6.31
CA MET A 123 2.24 -15.18 -7.64
C MET A 123 0.92 -15.50 -8.33
N ALA A 124 0.48 -16.76 -8.28
CA ALA A 124 -0.80 -17.16 -8.84
C ALA A 124 -1.97 -16.48 -8.12
N ALA A 125 -1.93 -16.42 -6.79
CA ALA A 125 -2.94 -15.71 -5.99
C ALA A 125 -2.96 -14.20 -6.31
N PHE A 126 -1.78 -13.58 -6.41
CA PHE A 126 -1.65 -12.18 -6.80
C PHE A 126 -2.20 -11.93 -8.21
N ALA A 127 -1.86 -12.77 -9.18
CA ALA A 127 -2.36 -12.63 -10.55
C ALA A 127 -3.90 -12.72 -10.60
N ALA A 128 -4.50 -13.63 -9.83
CA ALA A 128 -5.96 -13.74 -9.73
C ALA A 128 -6.58 -12.46 -9.12
N VAL A 129 -6.01 -11.95 -8.02
CA VAL A 129 -6.44 -10.68 -7.41
C VAL A 129 -6.27 -9.52 -8.39
N PHE A 130 -5.15 -9.48 -9.10
CA PHE A 130 -4.83 -8.44 -10.07
C PHE A 130 -5.85 -8.38 -11.21
N VAL A 131 -6.16 -9.54 -11.81
CA VAL A 131 -7.16 -9.63 -12.89
C VAL A 131 -8.55 -9.23 -12.37
N ALA A 132 -8.96 -9.73 -11.20
CA ALA A 132 -10.25 -9.38 -10.61
C ALA A 132 -10.37 -7.88 -10.31
N ALA A 133 -9.32 -7.28 -9.75
CA ALA A 133 -9.25 -5.86 -9.46
C ALA A 133 -9.24 -5.01 -10.74
N ALA A 134 -8.50 -5.42 -11.78
CA ALA A 134 -8.47 -4.73 -13.07
C ALA A 134 -9.85 -4.74 -13.75
N ILE A 135 -10.56 -5.88 -13.73
CA ILE A 135 -11.93 -5.97 -14.23
C ILE A 135 -12.86 -5.05 -13.44
N SER A 136 -12.80 -5.11 -12.09
CA SER A 136 -13.59 -4.24 -11.23
C SER A 136 -13.31 -2.76 -11.48
N ALA A 137 -12.04 -2.39 -11.64
CA ALA A 137 -11.61 -1.02 -11.91
C ALA A 137 -12.19 -0.48 -13.24
N VAL A 138 -12.18 -1.28 -14.30
CA VAL A 138 -12.76 -0.90 -15.61
C VAL A 138 -14.28 -0.70 -15.52
N HIS A 139 -14.98 -1.52 -14.73
CA HIS A 139 -16.43 -1.40 -14.54
C HIS A 139 -16.85 -0.32 -13.53
N HIS A 140 -15.92 0.17 -12.72
CA HIS A 140 -16.17 1.19 -11.70
C HIS A 140 -15.14 2.33 -11.79
N PRO A 141 -15.13 3.09 -12.90
CA PRO A 141 -14.13 4.13 -13.13
C PRO A 141 -14.19 5.17 -12.01
N ALA A 142 -13.02 5.56 -11.51
CA ALA A 142 -12.86 6.59 -10.49
C ALA A 142 -12.48 7.92 -11.16
N PRO A 143 -12.94 9.06 -10.63
CA PRO A 143 -12.51 10.35 -11.15
C PRO A 143 -11.01 10.55 -10.91
N ILE A 144 -10.37 11.23 -11.85
CA ILE A 144 -8.97 11.60 -11.75
C ILE A 144 -8.90 13.02 -11.21
N TRP A 145 -8.14 13.29 -10.14
CA TRP A 145 -7.87 14.66 -9.71
C TRP A 145 -6.49 15.10 -10.25
N PRO A 146 -6.32 16.37 -10.67
CA PRO A 146 -7.33 17.43 -10.73
C PRO A 146 -8.19 17.41 -12.00
N ASP A 147 -7.98 16.47 -12.94
CA ASP A 147 -8.65 16.44 -14.26
C ASP A 147 -10.20 16.46 -14.21
N ALA A 148 -10.79 15.88 -13.17
CA ALA A 148 -12.23 15.82 -12.93
C ALA A 148 -12.76 17.02 -12.13
N MET A 149 -11.89 17.96 -11.73
CA MET A 149 -12.34 19.21 -11.16
C MET A 149 -12.98 20.06 -12.25
N GLN A 150 -14.16 20.61 -11.95
CA GLN A 150 -14.77 21.65 -12.77
C GLN A 150 -14.03 22.99 -12.53
N ALA A 151 -14.69 24.13 -12.76
CA ALA A 151 -14.18 25.45 -12.42
C ALA A 151 -14.12 25.67 -10.88
N PHE A 152 -13.24 24.93 -10.20
CA PHE A 152 -12.98 25.08 -8.76
C PHE A 152 -12.19 26.37 -8.53
N HIS A 153 -12.67 27.20 -7.61
CA HIS A 153 -11.98 28.42 -7.19
C HIS A 153 -11.40 28.18 -5.80
N ALA A 154 -10.08 28.30 -5.68
CA ALA A 154 -9.40 28.15 -4.40
C ALA A 154 -9.70 29.36 -3.51
N PRO A 155 -10.40 29.18 -2.37
CA PRO A 155 -10.58 30.26 -1.40
C PRO A 155 -9.26 30.53 -0.66
N ASP A 156 -9.13 31.71 -0.06
CA ASP A 156 -8.01 32.07 0.84
C ASP A 156 -8.10 31.32 2.19
N GLU A 157 -8.02 29.99 2.13
CA GLU A 157 -8.10 29.08 3.26
C GLU A 157 -6.83 28.21 3.38
N PRO A 158 -6.60 27.53 4.52
CA PRO A 158 -5.47 26.62 4.66
C PRO A 158 -5.44 25.55 3.56
N ILE A 159 -4.25 25.30 2.98
CA ILE A 159 -4.08 24.39 1.82
C ILE A 159 -4.69 23.00 2.04
N ALA A 160 -4.62 22.46 3.26
CA ALA A 160 -5.20 21.16 3.59
C ALA A 160 -6.74 21.15 3.42
N ARG A 161 -7.40 22.29 3.69
CA ARG A 161 -8.84 22.44 3.52
C ARG A 161 -9.19 22.59 2.04
N VAL A 162 -8.44 23.42 1.30
CA VAL A 162 -8.57 23.56 -0.15
C VAL A 162 -8.46 22.20 -0.84
N TRP A 163 -7.42 21.42 -0.57
CA TRP A 163 -7.26 20.08 -1.15
C TRP A 163 -8.35 19.09 -0.75
N SER A 164 -8.86 19.15 0.48
CA SER A 164 -9.98 18.31 0.89
C SER A 164 -11.24 18.65 0.12
N ASP A 165 -11.48 19.93 -0.14
CA ASP A 165 -12.66 20.40 -0.86
C ASP A 165 -12.55 20.11 -2.35
N GLU A 166 -11.36 20.23 -2.93
CA GLU A 166 -11.05 19.81 -4.30
C GLU A 166 -11.29 18.30 -4.53
N GLN A 167 -10.82 17.45 -3.61
CA GLN A 167 -11.08 16.01 -3.68
C GLN A 167 -12.56 15.66 -3.50
N ARG A 168 -13.28 16.45 -2.70
CA ARG A 168 -14.73 16.28 -2.56
C ARG A 168 -15.42 16.68 -3.86
N ALA A 169 -15.01 17.80 -4.45
CA ALA A 169 -15.57 18.33 -5.70
C ALA A 169 -15.29 17.42 -6.90
N SER A 170 -14.12 16.78 -6.95
CA SER A 170 -13.80 15.79 -8.00
C SER A 170 -14.59 14.48 -7.86
N GLY A 171 -15.29 14.26 -6.74
CA GLY A 171 -16.03 13.03 -6.47
C GLY A 171 -15.17 11.88 -5.93
N LEU A 172 -13.87 12.10 -5.69
CA LEU A 172 -12.95 11.08 -5.15
C LEU A 172 -13.35 10.54 -3.77
N LEU A 173 -14.08 11.35 -3.00
CA LEU A 173 -14.57 11.00 -1.66
C LEU A 173 -15.94 10.30 -1.68
N ALA A 174 -16.50 9.99 -2.85
CA ALA A 174 -17.74 9.22 -2.93
C ALA A 174 -17.57 7.82 -2.33
N THR A 175 -18.62 7.32 -1.66
CA THR A 175 -18.62 6.01 -1.01
C THR A 175 -18.95 4.91 -2.00
N VAL A 176 -17.96 4.53 -2.82
CA VAL A 176 -18.09 3.43 -3.78
C VAL A 176 -17.36 2.19 -3.24
N PRO A 177 -18.06 1.05 -3.03
CA PRO A 177 -17.45 -0.16 -2.44
C PRO A 177 -16.23 -0.68 -3.22
N ALA A 178 -16.28 -0.64 -4.56
CA ALA A 178 -15.16 -1.06 -5.41
C ALA A 178 -13.90 -0.22 -5.13
N TRP A 179 -14.02 1.10 -4.99
CA TRP A 179 -12.89 1.97 -4.70
C TRP A 179 -12.33 1.75 -3.29
N ALA A 180 -13.20 1.46 -2.32
CA ALA A 180 -12.77 1.10 -0.98
C ALA A 180 -11.98 -0.22 -0.98
N LEU A 181 -12.44 -1.22 -1.75
CA LEU A 181 -11.71 -2.48 -1.94
C LEU A 181 -10.35 -2.23 -2.57
N LEU A 182 -10.27 -1.48 -3.67
CA LEU A 182 -9.00 -1.18 -4.35
C LEU A 182 -8.00 -0.49 -3.41
N ARG A 183 -8.42 0.55 -2.67
CA ARG A 183 -7.57 1.22 -1.67
C ARG A 183 -7.12 0.27 -0.56
N SER A 184 -7.98 -0.67 -0.14
CA SER A 184 -7.64 -1.62 0.92
C SER A 184 -6.53 -2.60 0.54
N LEU A 185 -6.33 -2.87 -0.77
CA LEU A 185 -5.25 -3.74 -1.24
C LEU A 185 -3.87 -3.12 -1.00
N SER A 186 -3.70 -1.82 -1.29
CA SER A 186 -2.45 -1.09 -0.96
C SER A 186 -2.17 -1.09 0.53
N LEU A 187 -3.20 -0.80 1.35
CA LEU A 187 -3.07 -0.79 2.81
C LEU A 187 -2.77 -2.17 3.37
N LEU A 188 -3.37 -3.23 2.82
CA LEU A 188 -3.04 -4.60 3.17
C LEU A 188 -1.57 -4.88 2.86
N GLY A 189 -1.07 -4.46 1.69
CA GLY A 189 0.34 -4.59 1.34
C GLY A 189 1.27 -3.94 2.37
N CYS A 190 0.94 -2.73 2.79
CA CYS A 190 1.62 -1.98 3.84
C CYS A 190 1.63 -2.72 5.18
N ALA A 191 0.48 -3.25 5.62
CA ALA A 191 0.37 -4.04 6.85
C ALA A 191 1.19 -5.33 6.79
N LEU A 192 1.20 -6.04 5.67
CA LEU A 192 1.97 -7.28 5.50
C LEU A 192 3.49 -7.00 5.58
N LEU A 193 3.95 -5.90 4.97
CA LEU A 193 5.35 -5.47 5.08
C LEU A 193 5.71 -5.09 6.52
N ALA A 194 4.89 -4.28 7.19
CA ALA A 194 5.08 -3.90 8.60
C ALA A 194 5.16 -5.14 9.51
N TYR A 195 4.27 -6.11 9.30
CA TYR A 195 4.26 -7.38 10.02
C TYR A 195 5.51 -8.22 9.75
N ALA A 196 5.99 -8.27 8.51
CA ALA A 196 7.22 -8.98 8.18
C ALA A 196 8.45 -8.38 8.89
N ILE A 197 8.54 -7.04 8.96
CA ILE A 197 9.59 -6.33 9.70
C ILE A 197 9.53 -6.61 11.20
N TYR A 198 8.33 -6.56 11.78
CA TYR A 198 8.09 -6.88 13.19
C TYR A 198 8.51 -8.32 13.55
N ARG A 199 8.06 -9.30 12.75
CA ARG A 199 8.35 -10.73 12.98
C ARG A 199 9.84 -11.04 12.88
N HIS A 200 10.55 -10.46 11.91
CA HIS A 200 11.99 -10.66 11.79
C HIS A 200 12.72 -10.12 13.02
N SER A 201 12.41 -8.89 13.43
CA SER A 201 13.05 -8.23 14.58
C SER A 201 12.83 -8.96 15.90
N SER A 202 11.67 -9.61 16.07
CA SER A 202 11.33 -10.39 17.26
C SER A 202 12.16 -11.67 17.39
N ARG A 203 12.51 -12.32 16.27
CA ARG A 203 13.35 -13.53 16.28
C ARG A 203 14.81 -13.24 16.66
N CYS A 204 15.31 -12.04 16.35
CA CYS A 204 16.66 -11.62 16.72
C CYS A 204 16.80 -11.18 18.20
N ARG A 205 15.71 -11.19 19.00
CA ARG A 205 15.77 -10.85 20.43
C ARG A 205 15.98 -12.06 21.34
N THR A 206 15.67 -13.26 20.87
CA THR A 206 15.69 -14.50 21.67
C THR A 206 16.94 -15.34 21.41
N GLY A 207 17.99 -14.74 20.83
CA GLY A 207 19.27 -15.37 20.55
C GLY A 207 20.41 -14.56 21.14
#